data_AF-A0A928N4F8-F1
#
_entry.id   AF-A0A928N4F8-F1
#
_cell.length_a   1.000
_cell.length_b   1.000
_cell.length_c   1.000
_cell.angle_alpha   90.00
_cell.angle_beta   90.00
_cell.angle_gamma   90.00
#
_symmetry.space_group_name_H-M   'P 1'
#
loop_
_entity.id
_entity.type
_entity.pdbx_description
1 polymer ?
#
loop_
_entity_poly.entity_id
_entity_poly.type
_entity_poly.pdbx_seq_one_letter_code
_entity_poly.pdbx_strand_id
1 'polypeptide(L)'
;MRDLKRNHRTFYYATVTGTEPIYDEYGNDTLETRTIYGAPLTLRANVSANIGEEAVELFGSQTEYSRTVTMVNCPLTEGDKVWFDVDPMGEHNYIVAKVADSKNGFLVALREVSQHG
;
A
#
# COMPACT_ATOMS: atom_id res chain seq x y z
N MET A 1 27.15 -15.58 0.55
CA MET A 1 26.39 -14.35 0.89
C MET A 1 26.43 -13.41 -0.30
N ARG A 2 25.49 -13.56 -1.22
CA ARG A 2 25.26 -12.61 -2.30
C ARG A 2 23.80 -12.16 -2.13
N ASP A 3 23.56 -10.89 -2.41
CA ASP A 3 22.22 -10.38 -2.74
C ASP A 3 21.29 -9.85 -1.63
N LEU A 4 21.79 -9.33 -0.50
CA LEU A 4 20.94 -8.51 0.40
C LEU A 4 20.51 -7.17 -0.25
N LYS A 5 21.25 -6.70 -1.26
CA LYS A 5 20.96 -5.46 -2.02
C LYS A 5 19.84 -5.60 -3.04
N ARG A 6 19.41 -6.82 -3.40
CA ARG A 6 18.37 -7.03 -4.42
C ARG A 6 16.96 -6.72 -3.92
N ASN A 7 16.78 -6.69 -2.58
CA ASN A 7 15.48 -6.51 -1.95
C ASN A 7 15.08 -5.05 -1.72
N HIS A 8 15.99 -4.09 -1.95
CA HIS A 8 15.65 -2.68 -1.92
C HIS A 8 15.01 -2.27 -3.26
N ARG A 9 13.68 -2.15 -3.26
CA ARG A 9 12.92 -1.58 -4.38
C ARG A 9 12.45 -0.18 -4.02
N THR A 10 12.55 0.72 -5.00
CA THR A 10 11.87 2.01 -4.96
C THR A 10 10.48 1.81 -5.53
N PHE A 11 9.46 2.30 -4.83
CA PHE A 11 8.07 2.26 -5.26
C PHE A 11 7.40 3.58 -4.88
N TYR A 12 6.24 3.86 -5.48
CA TYR A 12 5.47 5.06 -5.14
C TYR A 12 4.36 4.71 -4.17
N TYR A 13 4.05 5.63 -3.27
CA TYR A 13 2.92 5.52 -2.38
C TYR A 13 2.21 6.86 -2.22
N ALA A 14 0.93 6.83 -1.90
CA ALA A 14 0.14 8.03 -1.66
C ALA A 14 -0.72 7.80 -0.44
N THR A 15 -0.56 8.70 0.52
CA THR A 15 -1.35 8.66 1.74
C THR A 15 -2.69 9.36 1.54
N VAL A 16 -3.73 8.86 2.18
CA VAL A 16 -5.01 9.58 2.27
C VAL A 16 -4.78 10.92 2.98
N THR A 17 -4.99 12.01 2.26
CA THR A 17 -4.90 13.38 2.80
C THR A 17 -6.22 13.82 3.41
N GLY A 18 -7.34 13.29 2.90
CA GLY A 18 -8.66 13.61 3.39
C GLY A 18 -9.74 13.04 2.48
N THR A 19 -10.97 13.43 2.77
CA THR A 19 -12.15 13.04 1.98
C THR A 19 -12.88 14.31 1.60
N GLU A 20 -13.18 14.48 0.32
CA GLU A 20 -13.97 15.61 -0.16
C GLU A 20 -15.38 15.13 -0.53
N PRO A 21 -16.44 15.84 -0.12
CA PRO A 21 -17.79 15.56 -0.59
C PRO A 21 -17.87 15.79 -2.10
N ILE A 22 -18.49 14.85 -2.81
CA ILE A 22 -18.75 14.98 -4.24
C ILE A 22 -20.06 15.74 -4.38
N TYR A 23 -19.99 16.88 -5.07
CA TYR A 23 -21.18 17.60 -5.49
C TYR A 23 -21.59 17.09 -6.87
N ASP A 24 -22.88 16.84 -7.04
CA ASP A 24 -23.46 16.51 -8.34
C ASP A 24 -23.37 17.72 -9.29
N GLU A 25 -23.64 17.51 -10.59
CA GLU A 25 -23.70 18.57 -11.60
C GLU A 25 -24.64 19.74 -11.21
N TYR A 26 -25.61 19.45 -10.34
CA TYR A 26 -26.57 20.43 -9.79
C TYR A 26 -26.15 21.07 -8.45
N GLY A 27 -24.93 20.83 -7.96
CA GLY A 27 -24.43 21.39 -6.70
C GLY A 27 -25.06 20.79 -5.44
N ASN A 28 -25.79 19.68 -5.58
CA ASN A 28 -26.34 18.94 -4.44
C ASN A 28 -25.25 18.02 -3.85
N ASP A 29 -25.21 17.95 -2.52
CA ASP A 29 -24.38 16.98 -1.82
C ASP A 29 -24.90 15.57 -2.16
N THR A 30 -24.07 14.78 -2.85
CA THR A 30 -24.45 13.41 -3.24
C THR A 30 -24.47 12.45 -2.05
N LEU A 31 -24.09 12.92 -0.85
CA LEU A 31 -23.71 12.11 0.31
C LEU A 31 -22.55 11.14 0.02
N GLU A 32 -21.94 11.25 -1.16
CA GLU A 32 -20.81 10.46 -1.61
C GLU A 32 -19.53 11.26 -1.33
N THR A 33 -18.53 10.59 -0.77
CA THR A 33 -17.26 11.23 -0.42
C THR A 33 -16.15 10.57 -1.22
N ARG A 34 -15.38 11.38 -1.95
CA ARG A 34 -14.19 10.90 -2.66
C ARG A 34 -12.98 10.99 -1.75
N THR A 35 -12.29 9.88 -1.59
CA THR A 35 -11.01 9.86 -0.87
C THR A 35 -9.94 10.55 -1.71
N ILE A 36 -9.37 11.61 -1.16
CA ILE A 36 -8.27 12.36 -1.78
C ILE A 36 -6.95 11.79 -1.29
N TYR A 37 -6.16 11.37 -2.25
CA TYR A 37 -4.80 10.94 -2.00
C TYR A 37 -3.88 12.15 -2.18
N GLY A 38 -2.89 12.27 -1.31
CA GLY A 38 -1.84 13.28 -1.44
C GLY A 38 -0.96 13.03 -2.66
N ALA A 39 0.06 13.89 -2.84
CA ALA A 39 1.04 13.70 -3.89
C ALA A 39 1.74 12.33 -3.75
N PRO A 40 1.92 11.57 -4.84
CA PRO A 40 2.62 10.30 -4.79
C PRO A 40 4.09 10.54 -4.43
N LEU A 41 4.54 9.90 -3.35
CA LEU A 41 5.90 9.98 -2.84
C LEU A 41 6.67 8.71 -3.20
N THR A 42 7.95 8.86 -3.56
CA THR A 42 8.85 7.72 -3.75
C THR A 42 9.40 7.24 -2.42
N LEU A 43 9.18 5.98 -2.08
CA LEU A 43 9.80 5.33 -0.92
C LEU A 43 10.75 4.24 -1.37
N ARG A 44 11.90 4.15 -0.69
CA ARG A 44 12.83 3.04 -0.85
C ARG A 44 12.83 2.21 0.42
N ALA A 45 12.25 1.02 0.34
CA ALA A 45 12.18 0.09 1.46
C ALA A 45 12.54 -1.33 1.03
N ASN A 46 12.66 -2.22 2.01
CA ASN A 46 12.92 -3.63 1.76
C ASN A 46 11.59 -4.31 1.44
N VAL A 47 11.40 -4.68 0.18
CA VAL A 47 10.16 -5.31 -0.28
C VAL A 47 10.44 -6.79 -0.47
N SER A 48 9.77 -7.63 0.31
CA SER A 48 9.92 -9.08 0.22
C SER A 48 9.39 -9.61 -1.12
N ALA A 49 9.79 -10.84 -1.46
CA ALA A 49 9.27 -11.55 -2.61
C ALA A 49 7.74 -11.75 -2.49
N ASN A 50 7.07 -12.00 -3.62
CA ASN A 50 5.66 -12.37 -3.59
C ASN A 50 5.51 -13.62 -2.71
N ILE A 51 4.84 -13.45 -1.59
CA ILE A 51 4.38 -14.51 -0.73
C ILE A 51 3.24 -15.18 -1.50
N GLY A 52 3.44 -16.42 -1.92
CA GLY A 52 2.34 -17.26 -2.39
C GLY A 52 1.33 -17.49 -1.25
N GLU A 53 0.20 -18.09 -1.56
CA GLU A 53 -1.01 -18.31 -0.73
C GLU A 53 -0.76 -18.90 0.69
N GLU A 54 0.49 -19.22 1.05
CA GLU A 54 0.89 -20.00 2.22
C GLU A 54 1.74 -19.24 3.28
N ALA A 55 2.05 -17.94 3.16
CA ALA A 55 2.73 -17.25 4.29
C ALA A 55 1.74 -16.70 5.33
N VAL A 56 1.21 -17.62 6.11
CA VAL A 56 0.25 -17.42 7.20
C VAL A 56 0.97 -17.47 8.54
N GLU A 57 1.97 -16.61 8.80
CA GLU A 57 2.61 -16.59 10.14
C GLU A 57 2.99 -15.20 10.68
N LEU A 58 3.08 -14.16 9.82
CA LEU A 58 3.56 -12.84 10.27
C LEU A 58 2.47 -11.87 10.73
N PHE A 59 1.22 -12.02 10.26
CA PHE A 59 0.10 -11.10 10.57
C PHE A 59 -1.12 -11.76 11.25
N GLY A 60 -1.04 -13.05 11.58
CA GLY A 60 -2.15 -13.86 12.08
C GLY A 60 -3.03 -14.39 10.93
N SER A 61 -3.54 -15.61 11.07
CA SER A 61 -3.98 -16.51 9.99
C SER A 61 -5.14 -16.11 9.06
N GLN A 62 -5.47 -14.84 8.85
CA GLN A 62 -6.60 -14.45 7.99
C GLN A 62 -6.40 -13.16 7.18
N THR A 63 -5.18 -12.67 6.99
CA THR A 63 -4.95 -11.53 6.10
C THR A 63 -4.38 -12.01 4.77
N GLU A 64 -5.16 -11.86 3.70
CA GLU A 64 -4.69 -12.06 2.33
C GLU A 64 -3.77 -10.91 1.95
N TYR A 65 -2.47 -11.16 1.91
CA TYR A 65 -1.48 -10.22 1.41
C TYR A 65 -0.50 -10.96 0.49
N SER A 66 -0.06 -10.27 -0.55
CA SER A 66 0.82 -10.84 -1.56
C SER A 66 2.28 -10.49 -1.27
N ARG A 67 2.55 -9.37 -0.59
CA ARG A 67 3.91 -8.89 -0.30
C ARG A 67 3.99 -8.23 1.06
N THR A 68 5.20 -8.17 1.63
CA THR A 68 5.49 -7.38 2.83
C THR A 68 6.61 -6.38 2.59
N VAL A 69 6.51 -5.21 3.21
CA VAL A 69 7.50 -4.15 3.13
C VAL A 69 8.02 -3.87 4.53
N THR A 70 9.31 -4.04 4.72
CA THR A 70 9.98 -3.66 5.97
C THR A 70 10.70 -2.33 5.78
N MET A 71 10.38 -1.37 6.65
CA MET A 71 11.00 -0.05 6.66
C MET A 71 11.26 0.43 8.08
N VAL A 72 12.27 1.27 8.28
CA VAL A 72 12.63 1.76 9.62
C VAL A 72 11.65 2.85 10.10
N ASN A 73 11.09 3.63 9.18
CA ASN A 73 10.13 4.69 9.46
C ASN A 73 8.93 4.51 8.52
N CYS A 74 7.74 4.30 9.08
CA CYS A 74 6.52 4.03 8.31
C CYS A 74 5.64 5.27 8.21
N PRO A 75 5.66 5.98 7.07
CA PRO A 75 4.68 7.02 6.76
C PRO A 75 3.37 6.45 6.18
N LEU A 76 3.28 5.13 6.04
CA LEU A 76 2.15 4.43 5.44
C LEU A 76 1.14 4.01 6.50
N THR A 77 -0.12 4.07 6.12
CA THR A 77 -1.31 3.72 6.89
C THR A 77 -2.17 2.70 6.14
N GLU A 78 -3.03 2.01 6.87
CA GLU A 78 -3.95 1.01 6.30
C GLU A 78 -4.90 1.68 5.29
N GLY A 79 -5.02 1.11 4.09
CA GLY A 79 -5.79 1.69 2.98
C GLY A 79 -5.02 2.62 2.04
N ASP A 80 -3.73 2.86 2.30
CA ASP A 80 -2.91 3.64 1.37
C ASP A 80 -2.63 2.90 0.06
N LYS A 81 -2.54 3.68 -1.02
CA LYS A 81 -2.28 3.17 -2.36
C LYS A 81 -0.78 3.07 -2.61
N VAL A 82 -0.38 1.97 -3.21
CA VAL A 82 1.02 1.67 -3.52
C VAL A 82 1.16 1.21 -4.97
N TRP A 83 2.11 1.84 -5.66
CA TRP A 83 2.40 1.60 -7.06
C TRP A 83 3.78 0.96 -7.18
N PHE A 84 3.79 -0.28 -7.65
CA PHE A 84 5.00 -1.04 -7.92
C PHE A 84 5.20 -1.15 -9.42
N ASP A 85 6.32 -0.61 -9.92
CA ASP A 85 6.67 -0.66 -11.35
C ASP A 85 5.59 -0.06 -12.29
N VAL A 86 4.67 0.73 -11.73
CA VAL A 86 3.60 1.42 -12.46
C VAL A 86 3.61 2.90 -12.12
N ASP A 87 3.09 3.70 -13.05
CA ASP A 87 3.04 5.14 -12.90
C ASP A 87 2.00 5.54 -11.84
N PRO A 88 2.31 6.44 -10.90
CA PRO A 88 1.37 6.85 -9.86
C PRO A 88 0.16 7.65 -10.39
N MET A 89 0.18 8.03 -11.68
CA MET A 89 -0.98 8.62 -12.37
C MET A 89 -2.02 7.57 -12.76
N GLY A 90 -1.64 6.28 -12.78
CA GLY A 90 -2.50 5.17 -13.16
C GLY A 90 -3.15 4.47 -11.97
N GLU A 91 -3.71 3.29 -12.26
CA GLU A 91 -4.32 2.44 -11.26
C GLU A 91 -3.26 1.85 -10.32
N HIS A 92 -3.62 1.77 -9.04
CA HIS A 92 -2.73 1.25 -8.02
C HIS A 92 -2.78 -0.27 -8.05
N ASN A 93 -1.60 -0.91 -8.11
CA ASN A 93 -1.53 -2.37 -8.15
C ASN A 93 -1.65 -2.98 -6.75
N TYR A 94 -1.24 -2.24 -5.72
CA TYR A 94 -1.19 -2.73 -4.35
C TYR A 94 -1.83 -1.73 -3.40
N ILE A 95 -2.43 -2.25 -2.34
CA ILE A 95 -2.92 -1.47 -1.19
C ILE A 95 -2.30 -1.97 0.09
N VAL A 96 -2.12 -1.06 1.03
CA VAL A 96 -1.72 -1.40 2.39
C VAL A 96 -2.88 -2.11 3.07
N ALA A 97 -2.73 -3.42 3.26
CA ALA A 97 -3.71 -4.26 3.95
C ALA A 97 -3.56 -4.14 5.47
N LYS A 98 -2.32 -4.06 5.97
CA LYS A 98 -2.03 -3.99 7.40
C LYS A 98 -0.66 -3.39 7.67
N VAL A 99 -0.53 -2.67 8.78
CA VAL A 99 0.75 -2.17 9.28
C VAL A 99 1.01 -2.79 10.65
N ALA A 100 2.17 -3.42 10.84
CA ALA A 100 2.61 -3.99 12.11
C ALA A 100 3.94 -3.39 12.54
N ASP A 101 4.13 -3.22 13.85
CA ASP A 101 5.43 -2.93 14.41
C ASP A 101 6.28 -4.21 14.51
N SER A 102 7.58 -4.06 14.31
CA SER A 102 8.57 -5.12 14.42
C SER A 102 9.78 -4.61 15.20
N LYS A 103 10.53 -5.51 15.84
CA LYS A 103 11.66 -5.15 16.72
C LYS A 103 12.69 -4.23 16.07
N ASN A 104 12.84 -4.27 14.74
CA ASN A 104 13.81 -3.47 13.98
C ASN A 104 13.16 -2.46 13.01
N GLY A 105 11.84 -2.25 13.05
CA GLY A 105 11.16 -1.33 12.14
C GLY A 105 9.67 -1.64 12.01
N PHE A 106 9.04 -1.09 10.99
CA PHE A 106 7.66 -1.35 10.64
C PHE A 106 7.58 -2.35 9.50
N LEU A 107 6.61 -3.24 9.58
CA LEU A 107 6.33 -4.25 8.60
C LEU A 107 4.92 -4.01 8.05
N VAL A 108 4.84 -3.78 6.75
CA VAL A 108 3.61 -3.40 6.06
C VAL A 108 3.20 -4.53 5.14
N ALA A 109 2.01 -5.09 5.35
CA ALA A 109 1.39 -6.05 4.44
C ALA A 109 0.77 -5.30 3.26
N LEU A 110 1.14 -5.71 2.06
CA LEU A 110 0.56 -5.24 0.82
C LEU A 110 -0.30 -6.35 0.21
N ARG A 111 -1.55 -6.01 -0.08
CA ARG A 111 -2.45 -6.85 -0.84
C ARG A 111 -2.48 -6.37 -2.28
N GLU A 112 -2.32 -7.30 -3.22
CA GLU A 112 -2.54 -7.02 -4.63
C GLU A 112 -4.02 -6.71 -4.85
N VAL A 113 -4.31 -5.58 -5.49
CA VAL A 113 -5.66 -5.28 -5.97
C VAL A 113 -5.81 -5.97 -7.30
N SER A 114 -6.08 -7.27 -7.25
CA SER A 114 -6.61 -7.98 -8.41
C SER A 114 -7.94 -7.32 -8.73
N GLN A 115 -7.99 -6.51 -9.80
CA GLN A 115 -9.24 -5.98 -10.31
C GLN A 115 -10.08 -7.16 -10.79
N HIS A 116 -10.84 -7.75 -9.87
CA HIS A 116 -11.81 -8.76 -10.24
C HIS A 116 -12.99 -8.00 -10.85
N GLY A 117 -12.93 -7.89 -12.18
CA GLY A 117 -14.10 -7.57 -13.00
C GLY A 117 -15.15 -8.66 -12.94
#